data_AF-A0A9P6D9Y0-F1
#
_entry.id   AF-A0A9P6D9Y0-F1
#
_cell.length_a   1.000
_cell.length_b   1.000
_cell.length_c   1.000
_cell.angle_alpha   90.00
_cell.angle_beta   90.00
_cell.angle_gamma   90.00
#
_symmetry.space_group_name_H-M   'P 1'
#
loop_
_entity.id
_entity.type
_entity.pdbx_description
1 polymer ?
#
loop_
_entity_poly.entity_id
_entity_poly.type
_entity_poly.pdbx_seq_one_letter_code
_entity_poly.pdbx_strand_id
1 'polypeptide(L)'
;MKHPISMGDLQKGERYDNMDYLYFSSIQNGSPTDLVIFYDIASSYLSELVKEYPKALNITYLVPKFHLYAHHTSCQINYSFNLTQGVRRMDGESPECGWAAMNPVASSTKEMGPESQRDTLDDHFSDYNWHKVQEAVKMQTEHLIHKWEASKLKLNPFEATVTVVSTVKVRLQLAKEDVQAIARGEALETHDTVSPSVLIVQGLKLEEQQDQLQINCLANIQELYMPGVGLWWHSKDPSDRPPESINLFLPSDALLVSH
;
A
#
# COMPACT_ATOMS: atom_id res chain seq x y z
N MET A 1 -9.85 -4.01 -0.79
CA MET A 1 -8.63 -4.78 -0.44
C MET A 1 -9.01 -6.25 -0.40
N LYS A 2 -8.07 -7.18 -0.57
CA LYS A 2 -8.33 -8.61 -0.37
C LYS A 2 -8.42 -8.87 1.14
N HIS A 3 -9.46 -9.59 1.56
CA HIS A 3 -9.71 -9.86 2.99
C HIS A 3 -9.00 -11.17 3.40
N PRO A 4 -8.73 -11.36 4.71
CA PRO A 4 -8.29 -12.66 5.19
C PRO A 4 -9.27 -13.76 4.75
N ILE A 5 -8.74 -14.88 4.27
CA ILE A 5 -9.53 -16.06 3.85
C ILE A 5 -10.51 -15.73 2.68
N SER A 6 -10.27 -14.66 1.92
CA SER A 6 -11.10 -14.31 0.75
C SER A 6 -10.62 -14.93 -0.57
N MET A 7 -9.57 -15.75 -0.53
CA MET A 7 -8.98 -16.42 -1.69
C MET A 7 -8.91 -17.92 -1.41
N GLY A 8 -9.16 -18.75 -2.41
CA GLY A 8 -8.99 -20.19 -2.27
C GLY A 8 -9.07 -20.96 -3.58
N ASP A 9 -8.61 -22.21 -3.50
CA ASP A 9 -8.51 -23.11 -4.64
C ASP A 9 -9.89 -23.62 -5.06
N LEU A 10 -10.24 -23.38 -6.32
CA LEU A 10 -11.49 -23.89 -6.89
C LEU A 10 -11.30 -25.34 -7.36
N GLN A 11 -11.97 -26.29 -6.71
CA GLN A 11 -11.86 -27.72 -7.06
C GLN A 11 -12.38 -28.04 -8.48
N LYS A 12 -13.48 -27.40 -8.89
CA LYS A 12 -14.09 -27.59 -10.22
C LYS A 12 -14.92 -26.37 -10.63
N GLY A 13 -14.20 -25.30 -10.94
CA GLY A 13 -14.80 -24.01 -11.34
C GLY A 13 -15.51 -23.29 -10.19
N GLU A 14 -16.23 -22.23 -10.56
CA GLU A 14 -16.96 -21.34 -9.66
C GLU A 14 -18.30 -21.95 -9.24
N ARG A 15 -18.25 -23.02 -8.46
CA ARG A 15 -19.45 -23.57 -7.81
C ARG A 15 -19.87 -22.66 -6.67
N TYR A 16 -21.18 -22.53 -6.45
CA TYR A 16 -21.72 -21.77 -5.34
C TYR A 16 -21.14 -22.20 -3.99
N ASP A 17 -21.00 -23.51 -3.73
CA ASP A 17 -20.39 -24.01 -2.49
C ASP A 17 -19.00 -23.42 -2.18
N ASN A 18 -18.16 -23.27 -3.22
CA ASN A 18 -16.82 -22.71 -3.05
C ASN A 18 -16.89 -21.20 -2.76
N MET A 19 -17.75 -20.49 -3.48
CA MET A 19 -17.92 -19.04 -3.34
C MET A 19 -18.56 -18.70 -1.99
N ASP A 20 -19.57 -19.45 -1.59
CA ASP A 20 -20.24 -19.35 -0.29
C ASP A 20 -19.23 -19.54 0.83
N TYR A 21 -18.41 -20.59 0.77
CA TYR A 21 -17.37 -20.83 1.76
C TYR A 21 -16.38 -19.66 1.87
N LEU A 22 -15.82 -19.19 0.75
CA LEU A 22 -14.86 -18.08 0.74
C LEU A 22 -15.49 -16.79 1.25
N TYR A 23 -16.69 -16.49 0.78
CA TYR A 23 -17.45 -15.32 1.19
C TYR A 23 -17.74 -15.36 2.68
N PHE A 24 -18.39 -16.43 3.17
CA PHE A 24 -18.77 -16.57 4.58
C PHE A 24 -17.56 -16.63 5.51
N SER A 25 -16.45 -17.22 5.07
CA SER A 25 -15.21 -17.22 5.86
C SER A 25 -14.61 -15.81 5.95
N SER A 26 -14.63 -15.04 4.86
CA SER A 26 -14.05 -13.69 4.82
C SER A 26 -14.82 -12.66 5.67
N ILE A 27 -16.12 -12.86 5.85
CA ILE A 27 -16.99 -11.92 6.59
C ILE A 27 -17.12 -12.26 8.09
N GLN A 28 -16.60 -13.40 8.55
CA GLN A 28 -16.67 -13.76 9.98
C GLN A 28 -15.88 -12.80 10.88
N ASN A 29 -14.82 -12.18 10.35
CA ASN A 29 -13.92 -11.32 11.14
C ASN A 29 -14.17 -9.83 10.85
N GLY A 30 -15.09 -9.23 11.61
CA GLY A 30 -15.24 -7.76 11.67
C GLY A 30 -16.13 -7.14 10.59
N SER A 31 -17.15 -7.87 10.14
CA SER A 31 -18.06 -7.34 9.11
C SER A 31 -18.94 -6.18 9.60
N PRO A 32 -19.11 -5.14 8.77
CA PRO A 32 -20.06 -4.08 9.03
C PRO A 32 -21.50 -4.60 8.93
N THR A 33 -22.43 -3.87 9.56
CA THR A 33 -23.87 -4.21 9.60
C THR A 33 -24.54 -4.08 8.24
N ASP A 34 -24.10 -3.11 7.44
CA ASP A 34 -24.54 -2.90 6.05
C ASP A 34 -23.46 -3.42 5.09
N LEU A 35 -23.84 -4.36 4.24
CA LEU A 35 -22.93 -4.99 3.29
C LEU A 35 -23.50 -4.91 1.87
N VAL A 36 -22.61 -4.62 0.92
CA VAL A 36 -22.93 -4.66 -0.50
C VAL A 36 -22.15 -5.81 -1.12
N ILE A 37 -22.88 -6.75 -1.70
CA ILE A 37 -22.33 -7.90 -2.43
C ILE A 37 -22.60 -7.68 -3.90
N PHE A 38 -21.63 -7.97 -4.75
CA PHE A 38 -21.84 -7.98 -6.18
C PHE A 38 -21.27 -9.25 -6.81
N TYR A 39 -22.01 -9.77 -7.78
CA TYR A 39 -21.63 -10.98 -8.51
C TYR A 39 -22.28 -10.93 -9.89
N ASP A 40 -21.62 -11.47 -10.90
CA ASP A 40 -22.07 -11.37 -12.29
C ASP A 40 -23.47 -11.96 -12.44
N ILE A 41 -23.75 -13.06 -11.74
CA ILE A 41 -25.05 -13.72 -11.73
C ILE A 41 -25.82 -13.51 -10.42
N ALA A 42 -25.61 -12.37 -9.74
CA ALA A 42 -26.25 -12.07 -8.46
C ALA A 42 -27.79 -12.24 -8.50
N SER A 43 -28.43 -11.91 -9.62
CA SER A 43 -29.88 -12.07 -9.79
C SER A 43 -30.38 -13.52 -9.65
N SER A 44 -29.55 -14.50 -10.00
CA SER A 44 -29.87 -15.93 -9.91
C SER A 44 -29.39 -16.52 -8.58
N TYR A 45 -28.18 -16.15 -8.17
CA TYR A 45 -27.50 -16.59 -6.95
C TYR A 45 -28.27 -16.23 -5.67
N LEU A 46 -28.95 -15.07 -5.66
CA LEU A 46 -29.75 -14.58 -4.53
C LEU A 46 -30.84 -15.58 -4.08
N SER A 47 -31.42 -16.34 -5.01
CA SER A 47 -32.52 -17.26 -4.70
C SER A 47 -32.09 -18.46 -3.83
N GLU A 48 -30.79 -18.76 -3.79
CA GLU A 48 -30.21 -19.89 -3.07
C GLU A 48 -29.51 -19.44 -1.78
N LEU A 49 -28.73 -18.35 -1.82
CA LEU A 49 -27.90 -17.88 -0.69
C LEU A 49 -28.68 -17.43 0.56
N VAL A 50 -29.86 -16.84 0.40
CA VAL A 50 -30.62 -16.18 1.49
C VAL A 50 -31.18 -17.17 2.52
N LYS A 51 -31.13 -18.48 2.25
CA LYS A 51 -31.79 -19.49 3.09
C LYS A 51 -30.99 -19.88 4.35
N GLU A 52 -29.67 -19.69 4.37
CA GLU A 52 -28.81 -20.25 5.44
C GLU A 52 -28.11 -19.22 6.34
N TYR A 53 -28.10 -17.93 5.98
CA TYR A 53 -27.30 -16.93 6.71
C TYR A 53 -28.06 -16.22 7.86
N PRO A 54 -27.41 -15.89 9.01
CA PRO A 54 -28.06 -15.18 10.11
C PRO A 54 -28.62 -13.82 9.67
N LYS A 55 -29.91 -13.63 9.98
CA LYS A 55 -30.79 -12.48 9.62
C LYS A 55 -30.35 -11.10 10.15
N ALA A 56 -29.13 -10.97 10.67
CA ALA A 56 -28.66 -9.78 11.38
C ALA A 56 -27.86 -8.79 10.49
N LEU A 57 -27.53 -9.14 9.25
CA LEU A 57 -26.86 -8.25 8.29
C LEU A 57 -27.86 -7.69 7.27
N ASN A 58 -27.73 -6.40 6.97
CA ASN A 58 -28.46 -5.75 5.89
C ASN A 58 -27.63 -5.87 4.60
N ILE A 59 -28.03 -6.79 3.74
CA ILE A 59 -27.27 -7.12 2.53
C ILE A 59 -27.96 -6.57 1.30
N THR A 60 -27.23 -5.75 0.54
CA THR A 60 -27.63 -5.28 -0.79
C THR A 60 -26.85 -6.02 -1.85
N TYR A 61 -27.53 -6.49 -2.89
CA TYR A 61 -26.92 -7.24 -3.99
C TYR A 61 -26.89 -6.38 -5.24
N LEU A 62 -25.78 -6.44 -5.98
CA LEU A 62 -25.57 -5.70 -7.23
C LEU A 62 -24.90 -6.60 -8.28
N VAL A 63 -24.89 -6.14 -9.52
CA VAL A 63 -24.18 -6.79 -10.63
C VAL A 63 -23.18 -5.78 -11.21
N PRO A 64 -21.91 -6.16 -11.44
CA PRO A 64 -20.90 -5.26 -12.00
C PRO A 64 -21.37 -4.59 -13.29
N LYS A 65 -20.93 -3.36 -13.52
CA LYS A 65 -21.46 -2.51 -14.59
C LYS A 65 -21.23 -3.10 -15.98
N PHE A 66 -20.11 -3.78 -16.19
CA PHE A 66 -19.82 -4.39 -17.49
C PHE A 66 -20.81 -5.52 -17.79
N HIS A 67 -21.06 -6.37 -16.79
CA HIS A 67 -21.97 -7.52 -16.91
C HIS A 67 -23.44 -7.14 -16.90
N LEU A 68 -23.82 -6.08 -16.18
CA LEU A 68 -25.21 -5.67 -15.96
C LEU A 68 -26.02 -5.55 -17.27
N TYR A 69 -25.41 -5.01 -18.34
CA TYR A 69 -26.10 -4.83 -19.62
C TYR A 69 -26.43 -6.14 -20.34
N ALA A 70 -25.75 -7.24 -20.02
CA ALA A 70 -26.08 -8.57 -20.54
C ALA A 70 -27.30 -9.19 -19.85
N HIS A 71 -27.78 -8.61 -18.74
CA HIS A 71 -28.98 -9.08 -18.06
C HIS A 71 -30.24 -8.47 -18.65
N HIS A 72 -31.38 -9.11 -18.36
CA HIS A 72 -32.70 -8.60 -18.70
C HIS A 72 -33.02 -7.29 -17.94
N THR A 73 -33.93 -6.49 -18.47
CA THR A 73 -34.17 -5.10 -18.04
C THR A 73 -34.51 -4.94 -16.56
N SER A 74 -35.27 -5.86 -15.93
CA SER A 74 -35.54 -5.75 -14.50
C SER A 74 -34.28 -5.93 -13.64
N CYS A 75 -33.32 -6.74 -14.08
CA CYS A 75 -32.03 -6.85 -13.39
C CYS A 75 -31.23 -5.55 -13.50
N GLN A 76 -31.21 -4.95 -14.69
CA GLN A 76 -30.52 -3.68 -14.97
C GLN A 76 -30.97 -2.54 -14.06
N ILE A 77 -32.22 -2.56 -13.61
CA ILE A 77 -32.78 -1.55 -12.70
C ILE A 77 -32.51 -1.94 -11.24
N ASN A 78 -32.80 -3.19 -10.87
CA ASN A 78 -32.79 -3.61 -9.47
C ASN A 78 -31.39 -3.84 -8.89
N TYR A 79 -30.40 -4.19 -9.73
CA TYR A 79 -29.04 -4.54 -9.30
C TYR A 79 -27.99 -3.51 -9.77
N SER A 80 -28.42 -2.29 -10.11
CA SER A 80 -27.54 -1.24 -10.62
C SER A 80 -26.78 -0.52 -9.52
N PHE A 81 -25.46 -0.46 -9.65
CA PHE A 81 -24.61 0.42 -8.83
C PHE A 81 -25.03 1.90 -8.91
N ASN A 82 -25.47 2.37 -10.08
CA ASN A 82 -25.80 3.79 -10.27
C ASN A 82 -27.10 4.20 -9.57
N LEU A 83 -27.98 3.23 -9.28
CA LEU A 83 -29.27 3.46 -8.63
C LEU A 83 -29.25 3.10 -7.12
N THR A 84 -28.11 2.61 -6.63
CA THR A 84 -27.97 2.16 -5.24
C THR A 84 -27.24 3.20 -4.40
N GLN A 85 -27.82 3.54 -3.25
CA GLN A 85 -27.19 4.47 -2.31
C GLN A 85 -26.06 3.78 -1.54
N GLY A 86 -24.99 4.52 -1.23
CA GLY A 86 -23.89 4.03 -0.37
C GLY A 86 -22.73 3.38 -1.11
N VAL A 87 -22.84 3.08 -2.41
CA VAL A 87 -21.78 2.41 -3.20
C VAL A 87 -20.85 3.34 -3.98
N ARG A 88 -21.02 4.66 -3.84
CA ARG A 88 -20.27 5.69 -4.59
C ARG A 88 -20.28 5.40 -6.09
N ARG A 89 -19.25 5.85 -6.84
CA ARG A 89 -19.11 5.61 -8.29
C ARG A 89 -18.29 4.34 -8.57
N MET A 90 -18.52 3.27 -7.83
CA MET A 90 -17.90 1.96 -8.06
C MET A 90 -18.43 1.33 -9.36
N ASP A 91 -17.62 0.52 -10.03
CA ASP A 91 -17.99 -0.27 -11.21
C ASP A 91 -18.22 -1.76 -10.92
N GLY A 92 -17.60 -2.28 -9.86
CA GLY A 92 -17.70 -3.69 -9.47
C GLY A 92 -16.64 -4.57 -10.13
N GLU A 93 -15.73 -4.01 -10.93
CA GLU A 93 -14.77 -4.77 -11.74
C GLU A 93 -13.43 -5.02 -11.02
N SER A 94 -13.30 -4.55 -9.77
CA SER A 94 -12.03 -4.66 -9.04
C SER A 94 -11.52 -6.10 -8.86
N PRO A 95 -12.35 -7.14 -8.67
CA PRO A 95 -11.87 -8.52 -8.62
C PRO A 95 -11.19 -8.94 -9.93
N GLU A 96 -11.77 -8.61 -11.09
CA GLU A 96 -11.23 -8.94 -12.41
C GLU A 96 -9.99 -8.10 -12.79
N CYS A 97 -9.99 -6.81 -12.45
CA CYS A 97 -8.81 -5.95 -12.65
C CYS A 97 -7.57 -6.48 -11.89
N GLY A 98 -7.81 -7.18 -10.78
CA GLY A 98 -6.75 -7.83 -10.00
C GLY A 98 -6.06 -8.97 -10.74
N TRP A 99 -6.71 -9.61 -11.72
CA TRP A 99 -6.11 -10.71 -12.48
C TRP A 99 -4.90 -10.25 -13.28
N ALA A 100 -4.95 -9.06 -13.88
CA ALA A 100 -3.82 -8.53 -14.63
C ALA A 100 -2.54 -8.43 -13.79
N ALA A 101 -2.67 -8.06 -12.51
CA ALA A 101 -1.55 -7.97 -11.58
C ALA A 101 -1.04 -9.35 -11.13
N MET A 102 -1.91 -10.35 -11.06
CA MET A 102 -1.60 -11.68 -10.52
C MET A 102 -1.25 -12.72 -11.58
N ASN A 103 -1.59 -12.47 -12.85
CA ASN A 103 -1.24 -13.34 -13.97
C ASN A 103 0.26 -13.68 -14.07
N PRO A 104 1.20 -12.74 -13.83
CA PRO A 104 2.62 -13.06 -13.81
C PRO A 104 3.02 -14.02 -12.69
N VAL A 105 2.31 -14.00 -11.56
CA VAL A 105 2.57 -14.87 -10.40
C VAL A 105 2.11 -16.30 -10.68
N ALA A 106 1.07 -16.48 -11.50
CA ALA A 106 0.52 -17.78 -11.83
C ALA A 106 1.55 -18.72 -12.49
N SER A 107 2.45 -18.18 -13.34
CA SER A 107 3.49 -19.00 -13.97
C SER A 107 4.57 -19.43 -12.97
N SER A 108 4.97 -18.54 -12.06
CA SER A 108 5.97 -18.82 -11.03
C SER A 108 5.49 -19.82 -9.98
N THR A 109 4.19 -19.79 -9.66
CA THR A 109 3.59 -20.63 -8.62
C THR A 109 3.15 -22.01 -9.10
N LYS A 110 3.24 -22.29 -10.41
CA LYS A 110 2.73 -23.52 -11.02
C LYS A 110 3.42 -24.79 -10.54
N GLU A 111 4.74 -24.74 -10.36
CA GLU A 111 5.57 -25.89 -9.98
C GLU A 111 5.84 -25.96 -8.47
N MET A 112 5.24 -25.04 -7.71
CA MET A 112 5.43 -24.96 -6.25
C MET A 112 4.60 -26.02 -5.53
N GLY A 113 5.07 -26.43 -4.35
CA GLY A 113 4.28 -27.28 -3.46
C GLY A 113 3.05 -26.54 -2.90
N PRO A 114 2.01 -27.23 -2.40
CA PRO A 114 0.76 -26.59 -2.00
C PRO A 114 0.90 -25.53 -0.91
N GLU A 115 1.75 -25.77 0.09
CA GLU A 115 1.97 -24.83 1.19
C GLU A 115 2.79 -23.62 0.74
N SER A 116 3.92 -23.85 0.07
CA SER A 116 4.76 -22.76 -0.43
C SER A 116 4.07 -21.91 -1.50
N GLN A 117 3.21 -22.52 -2.32
CA GLN A 117 2.36 -21.81 -3.27
C GLN A 117 1.41 -20.84 -2.54
N ARG A 118 0.75 -21.30 -1.47
CA ARG A 118 -0.19 -20.46 -0.70
C ARG A 118 0.51 -19.30 -0.03
N ASP A 119 1.65 -19.53 0.60
CA ASP A 119 2.43 -18.48 1.25
C ASP A 119 2.89 -17.43 0.23
N THR A 120 3.38 -17.88 -0.93
CA THR A 120 3.81 -16.97 -2.01
C THR A 120 2.65 -16.14 -2.55
N LEU A 121 1.48 -16.74 -2.74
CA LEU A 121 0.29 -16.02 -3.17
C LEU A 121 -0.17 -15.01 -2.11
N ASP A 122 -0.11 -15.37 -0.82
CA ASP A 122 -0.47 -14.47 0.27
C ASP A 122 0.45 -13.24 0.34
N ASP A 123 1.77 -13.44 0.18
CA ASP A 123 2.76 -12.36 0.09
C ASP A 123 2.44 -11.40 -1.07
N HIS A 124 2.15 -11.93 -2.27
CA HIS A 124 1.77 -11.11 -3.42
C HIS A 124 0.45 -10.38 -3.23
N PHE A 125 -0.53 -11.00 -2.56
CA PHE A 125 -1.80 -10.35 -2.24
C PHE A 125 -1.64 -9.25 -1.18
N SER A 126 -0.75 -9.47 -0.22
CA SER A 126 -0.38 -8.50 0.82
C SER A 126 0.31 -7.28 0.20
N ASP A 127 1.30 -7.51 -0.66
CA ASP A 127 1.99 -6.45 -1.42
C ASP A 127 1.02 -5.64 -2.30
N TYR A 128 0.13 -6.33 -3.01
CA TYR A 128 -0.91 -5.67 -3.81
C TYR A 128 -1.87 -4.82 -2.96
N ASN A 129 -2.24 -5.30 -1.77
CA ASN A 129 -3.03 -4.53 -0.82
C ASN A 129 -2.27 -3.30 -0.31
N TRP A 130 -0.97 -3.45 -0.02
CA TRP A 130 -0.11 -2.37 0.42
C TRP A 130 -0.03 -1.25 -0.63
N HIS A 131 0.22 -1.60 -1.89
CA HIS A 131 0.23 -0.63 -2.99
C HIS A 131 -1.10 0.11 -3.14
N LYS A 132 -2.24 -0.58 -3.00
CA LYS A 132 -3.55 0.07 -3.00
C LYS A 132 -3.72 1.10 -1.87
N VAL A 133 -3.22 0.79 -0.68
CA VAL A 133 -3.27 1.73 0.46
C VAL A 133 -2.38 2.93 0.17
N GLN A 134 -1.16 2.72 -0.33
CA GLN A 134 -0.24 3.80 -0.69
C GLN A 134 -0.84 4.72 -1.76
N GLU A 135 -1.41 4.15 -2.83
CA GLU A 135 -2.07 4.93 -3.89
C GLU A 135 -3.25 5.73 -3.35
N ALA A 136 -4.08 5.14 -2.48
CA ALA A 136 -5.20 5.84 -1.88
C ALA A 136 -4.74 7.04 -1.02
N VAL A 137 -3.68 6.85 -0.23
CA VAL A 137 -3.08 7.94 0.59
C VAL A 137 -2.49 9.01 -0.31
N LYS A 138 -1.80 8.64 -1.39
CA LYS A 138 -1.23 9.57 -2.36
C LYS A 138 -2.33 10.43 -3.01
N MET A 139 -3.38 9.80 -3.55
CA MET A 139 -4.50 10.52 -4.16
C MET A 139 -5.20 11.47 -3.18
N GLN A 140 -5.37 11.04 -1.91
CA GLN A 140 -5.95 11.90 -0.88
C GLN A 140 -5.05 13.10 -0.58
N THR A 141 -3.73 12.88 -0.52
CA THR A 141 -2.74 13.93 -0.27
C THR A 141 -2.71 14.93 -1.43
N GLU A 142 -2.66 14.47 -2.68
CA GLU A 142 -2.73 15.30 -3.88
C GLU A 142 -4.01 16.15 -3.89
N HIS A 143 -5.16 15.55 -3.57
CA HIS A 143 -6.42 16.28 -3.47
C HIS A 143 -6.37 17.39 -2.39
N LEU A 144 -5.78 17.10 -1.23
CA LEU A 144 -5.61 18.09 -0.15
C LEU A 144 -4.66 19.23 -0.55
N ILE A 145 -3.57 18.92 -1.25
CA ILE A 145 -2.63 19.91 -1.79
C ILE A 145 -3.36 20.83 -2.76
N HIS A 146 -4.03 20.29 -3.78
CA HIS A 146 -4.76 21.10 -4.76
C HIS A 146 -5.82 21.99 -4.11
N LYS A 147 -6.53 21.47 -3.10
CA LYS A 147 -7.53 22.25 -2.35
C LYS A 147 -6.89 23.38 -1.55
N TRP A 148 -5.72 23.15 -0.96
CA TRP A 148 -4.96 24.17 -0.25
C TRP A 148 -4.44 25.24 -1.22
N GLU A 149 -3.79 24.82 -2.30
CA GLU A 149 -3.27 25.69 -3.38
C GLU A 149 -4.34 26.60 -3.98
N ALA A 150 -5.57 26.09 -4.14
CA ALA A 150 -6.69 26.86 -4.66
C ALA A 150 -7.21 27.94 -3.69
N SER A 151 -7.07 27.72 -2.38
CA SER A 151 -7.61 28.63 -1.37
C SER A 151 -6.60 29.66 -0.84
N LYS A 152 -5.29 29.36 -0.85
CA LYS A 152 -4.13 30.17 -0.38
C LYS A 152 -4.29 30.96 0.94
N LEU A 153 -5.38 30.76 1.69
CA LEU A 153 -5.78 31.55 2.86
C LEU A 153 -5.95 30.69 4.12
N LYS A 154 -5.34 29.50 4.15
CA LYS A 154 -5.29 28.65 5.34
C LYS A 154 -3.83 28.28 5.64
N LEU A 155 -3.49 28.32 6.93
CA LEU A 155 -2.28 27.75 7.51
C LEU A 155 -1.94 26.43 6.79
N ASN A 156 -0.68 26.27 6.38
CA ASN A 156 -0.26 25.10 5.62
C ASN A 156 -0.52 23.83 6.44
N PRO A 157 -1.45 22.94 6.02
CA PRO A 157 -1.77 21.73 6.77
C PRO A 157 -0.62 20.71 6.76
N PHE A 158 0.40 20.90 5.91
CA PHE A 158 1.59 20.07 5.81
C PHE A 158 2.79 20.66 6.56
N GLU A 159 2.65 21.81 7.21
CA GLU A 159 3.70 22.36 8.05
C GLU A 159 3.82 21.54 9.33
N ALA A 160 4.99 20.97 9.59
CA ALA A 160 5.23 20.15 10.76
C ALA A 160 5.09 21.01 12.04
N THR A 161 4.00 20.85 12.78
CA THR A 161 3.78 21.50 14.09
C THR A 161 4.57 20.85 15.22
N VAL A 162 5.41 19.86 14.92
CA VAL A 162 6.20 19.16 15.92
C VAL A 162 7.27 20.11 16.44
N THR A 163 7.18 20.47 17.72
CA THR A 163 8.28 21.11 18.44
C THR A 163 9.51 20.24 18.33
N VAL A 164 10.49 20.67 17.54
CA VAL A 164 11.76 19.97 17.35
C VAL A 164 12.47 19.89 18.70
N VAL A 165 12.33 18.74 19.37
CA VAL A 165 13.16 18.41 20.51
C VAL A 165 14.54 18.10 19.94
N SER A 166 15.51 18.97 20.23
CA SER A 166 16.90 18.74 19.84
C SER A 166 17.34 17.33 20.25
N THR A 167 18.05 16.63 19.36
CA THR A 167 18.67 15.32 19.63
C THR A 167 19.50 15.32 20.91
N VAL A 168 20.13 16.45 21.25
CA VAL A 168 20.89 16.63 22.50
C VAL A 168 19.96 16.56 23.73
N LYS A 169 18.76 17.16 23.65
CA LYS A 169 17.77 17.09 24.73
C LYS A 169 17.23 15.67 24.92
N VAL A 170 16.97 14.95 23.82
CA VAL A 170 16.53 13.55 23.88
C VAL A 170 17.60 12.67 24.51
N ARG A 171 18.87 12.82 24.09
CA ARG A 171 20.01 12.09 24.68
C ARG A 171 20.19 12.40 26.16
N LEU A 172 20.07 13.67 26.54
CA LEU A 172 20.16 14.08 27.94
C LEU A 172 19.05 13.46 28.79
N GLN A 173 17.84 13.34 28.25
CA GLN A 173 16.71 12.74 28.95
C GLN A 173 16.89 11.23 29.13
N LEU A 174 17.28 10.52 28.06
CA LEU A 174 17.56 9.08 28.11
C LEU A 174 18.68 8.75 29.12
N ALA A 175 19.77 9.52 29.13
CA ALA A 175 20.85 9.33 30.09
C ALA A 175 20.40 9.52 31.55
N LYS A 176 19.47 10.45 31.82
CA LYS A 176 18.89 10.64 33.16
C LYS A 176 17.99 9.48 33.56
N GLU A 177 17.21 8.95 32.62
CA GLU A 177 16.33 7.81 32.86
C GLU A 177 17.12 6.53 33.14
N ASP A 178 18.23 6.30 32.42
CA ASP A 178 19.15 5.19 32.70
C ASP A 178 19.74 5.28 34.11
N VAL A 179 20.24 6.46 34.52
CA VAL A 179 20.77 6.68 35.88
C VAL A 179 19.69 6.42 36.94
N GLN A 180 18.45 6.82 36.68
CA GLN A 180 17.34 6.55 37.59
C GLN A 180 16.95 5.07 37.65
N ALA A 181 16.94 4.38 36.51
CA ALA A 181 16.66 2.94 36.46
C ALA A 181 17.73 2.12 37.21
N ILE A 182 18.99 2.51 37.08
CA ILE A 182 20.11 1.94 37.86
C ILE A 182 19.88 2.18 39.35
N ALA A 183 19.53 3.41 39.75
CA ALA A 183 19.26 3.74 41.15
C ALA A 183 18.06 2.98 41.75
N ARG A 184 17.07 2.62 40.93
CA ARG A 184 15.90 1.82 41.34
C ARG A 184 16.15 0.30 41.31
N GLY A 185 17.29 -0.15 40.80
CA GLY A 185 17.58 -1.59 40.64
C GLY A 185 16.76 -2.28 39.54
N GLU A 186 16.17 -1.50 38.63
CA GLU A 186 15.33 -1.97 37.52
C GLU A 186 16.12 -2.05 36.20
N ALA A 187 17.40 -1.66 36.22
CA ALA A 187 18.25 -1.65 35.03
C ALA A 187 18.58 -3.08 34.57
N LEU A 188 18.19 -3.39 33.34
CA LEU A 188 18.59 -4.61 32.66
C LEU A 188 20.03 -4.43 32.14
N GLU A 189 21.03 -4.64 32.99
CA GLU A 189 22.44 -4.54 32.60
C GLU A 189 22.87 -5.76 31.79
N THR A 190 22.80 -5.67 30.46
CA THR A 190 23.38 -6.68 29.56
C THR A 190 24.91 -6.54 29.43
N HIS A 191 25.47 -5.37 29.75
CA HIS A 191 26.90 -5.07 29.69
C HIS A 191 27.27 -3.98 30.71
N ASP A 192 28.43 -4.10 31.34
CA ASP A 192 28.91 -3.25 32.45
C ASP A 192 29.17 -1.77 32.08
N THR A 193 29.34 -1.50 30.79
CA THR A 193 29.77 -0.20 30.24
C THR A 193 28.82 0.38 29.21
N VAL A 194 27.77 -0.35 28.80
CA VAL A 194 26.84 0.08 27.74
C VAL A 194 25.41 -0.10 28.21
N SER A 195 24.70 1.01 28.41
CA SER A 195 23.28 0.99 28.72
C SER A 195 22.43 0.74 27.46
N PRO A 196 21.18 0.27 27.61
CA PRO A 196 20.26 0.10 26.49
C PRO A 196 20.06 1.38 25.66
N SER A 197 20.03 2.55 26.30
CA SER A 197 19.86 3.82 25.57
C SER A 197 21.09 4.18 24.73
N VAL A 198 22.30 3.88 25.20
CA VAL A 198 23.54 4.07 24.42
C VAL A 198 23.53 3.20 23.17
N LEU A 199 23.06 1.95 23.28
CA LEU A 199 22.97 1.03 22.15
C LEU A 199 21.95 1.49 21.11
N ILE A 200 20.78 1.98 21.54
CA ILE A 200 19.78 2.58 20.64
C ILE A 200 20.35 3.80 19.93
N VAL A 201 21.02 4.70 20.65
CA VAL A 201 21.60 5.92 20.06
C VAL A 201 22.70 5.59 19.05
N GLN A 202 23.53 4.59 19.33
CA GLN A 202 24.55 4.12 18.39
C GLN A 202 23.92 3.44 17.17
N GLY A 203 22.88 2.62 17.35
CA GLY A 203 22.14 1.98 16.27
C GLY A 203 21.54 3.00 15.29
N LEU A 204 20.83 4.00 15.81
CA LEU A 204 20.29 5.10 14.99
C LEU A 204 21.38 5.89 14.26
N LYS A 205 22.57 6.05 14.87
CA LYS A 205 23.69 6.73 14.23
C LYS A 205 24.27 5.91 13.07
N LEU A 206 24.34 4.60 13.24
CA LEU A 206 24.80 3.68 12.19
C LEU A 206 23.81 3.63 11.04
N GLU A 207 22.50 3.58 11.32
CA GLU A 207 21.44 3.63 10.31
C GLU A 207 21.51 4.93 9.50
N GLU A 208 21.63 6.09 10.16
CA GLU A 208 21.82 7.39 9.49
C GLU A 208 23.09 7.41 8.60
N GLN A 209 24.17 6.75 9.04
CA GLN A 209 25.38 6.62 8.22
C GLN A 209 25.20 5.69 7.02
N GLN A 210 24.46 4.58 7.18
CA GLN A 210 24.17 3.65 6.09
C GLN A 210 23.29 4.31 5.02
N ASP A 211 22.24 5.02 5.44
CA ASP A 211 21.39 5.80 4.54
C ASP A 211 22.19 6.83 3.77
N GLN A 212 23.07 7.58 4.46
CA GLN A 212 23.92 8.56 3.81
C GLN A 212 24.88 7.91 2.80
N LEU A 213 25.44 6.74 3.12
CA LEU A 213 26.29 5.99 2.21
C LEU A 213 25.51 5.51 0.98
N GLN A 214 24.27 5.07 1.15
CA GLN A 214 23.42 4.64 0.04
C GLN A 214 23.04 5.81 -0.87
N ILE A 215 22.69 6.96 -0.29
CA ILE A 215 22.44 8.20 -1.03
C ILE A 215 23.70 8.64 -1.78
N ASN A 216 24.86 8.62 -1.12
CA ASN A 216 26.13 8.99 -1.75
C ASN A 216 26.52 8.01 -2.87
N CYS A 217 26.24 6.71 -2.71
CA CYS A 217 26.47 5.72 -3.75
C CYS A 217 25.60 6.01 -4.98
N LEU A 218 24.33 6.32 -4.78
CA LEU A 218 23.42 6.73 -5.85
C LEU A 218 23.90 8.02 -6.53
N ALA A 219 24.34 9.01 -5.75
CA ALA A 219 24.88 10.26 -6.26
C ALA A 219 26.15 10.03 -7.11
N ASN A 220 27.06 9.15 -6.69
CA ASN A 220 28.27 8.81 -7.45
C ASN A 220 27.95 8.11 -8.77
N ILE A 221 26.98 7.19 -8.78
CA ILE A 221 26.49 6.55 -10.02
C ILE A 221 25.86 7.61 -10.93
N GLN A 222 25.04 8.49 -10.36
CA GLN A 222 24.42 9.59 -11.07
C GLN A 222 25.45 10.59 -11.64
N GLU A 223 26.55 10.88 -10.96
CA GLU A 223 27.62 11.72 -11.51
C GLU A 223 28.34 11.05 -12.70
N LEU A 224 28.52 9.73 -12.66
CA LEU A 224 29.16 8.98 -13.74
C LEU A 224 28.31 8.97 -15.01
N TYR A 225 27.00 8.75 -14.88
CA TYR A 225 26.09 8.62 -16.02
C TYR A 225 25.36 9.93 -16.38
N MET A 226 25.27 10.89 -15.46
CA MET A 226 24.56 12.16 -15.64
C MET A 226 25.38 13.34 -15.09
N PRO A 227 26.60 13.58 -15.62
CA PRO A 227 27.53 14.58 -15.08
C PRO A 227 26.96 16.00 -15.09
N GLY A 228 26.08 16.31 -16.06
CA GLY A 228 25.38 17.59 -16.11
C GLY A 228 24.43 17.81 -14.93
N VAL A 229 23.82 16.74 -14.40
CA VAL A 229 22.95 16.81 -13.23
C VAL A 229 23.80 17.01 -11.98
N GLY A 230 24.91 16.29 -11.83
CA GLY A 230 25.87 16.48 -10.72
C GLY A 230 26.38 17.92 -10.62
N LEU A 231 26.79 18.51 -11.75
CA LEU A 231 27.22 19.92 -11.83
C LEU A 231 26.11 20.91 -11.46
N TRP A 232 24.85 20.58 -11.74
CA TRP A 232 23.71 21.40 -11.35
C TRP A 232 23.46 21.35 -9.84
N TRP A 233 23.51 20.17 -9.22
CA TRP A 233 23.38 20.02 -7.76
C TRP A 233 24.44 20.81 -6.98
N HIS A 234 25.61 21.01 -7.57
CA HIS A 234 26.73 21.75 -6.98
C HIS A 234 26.77 23.23 -7.42
N SER A 235 25.84 23.66 -8.28
CA SER A 235 25.71 25.05 -8.71
C SER A 235 25.19 25.91 -7.56
N LYS A 236 25.82 27.07 -7.35
CA LYS A 236 25.35 28.07 -6.38
C LYS A 236 24.15 28.86 -6.89
N ASP A 237 23.87 28.81 -8.19
CA ASP A 237 22.74 29.46 -8.83
C ASP A 237 21.97 28.45 -9.72
N PRO A 238 20.79 27.98 -9.28
CA PRO A 238 19.98 27.03 -10.03
C PRO A 238 19.40 27.62 -11.34
N SER A 239 19.43 28.94 -11.51
CA SER A 239 18.86 29.63 -12.68
C SER A 239 19.81 29.65 -13.89
N ASP A 240 21.10 29.43 -13.68
CA ASP A 240 22.14 29.48 -14.72
C ASP A 240 22.07 28.27 -15.66
N ARG A 241 21.50 27.14 -15.20
CA ARG A 241 21.21 25.95 -15.99
C ARG A 241 19.85 25.36 -15.60
N PRO A 242 18.78 25.62 -16.37
CA PRO A 242 17.48 25.01 -16.08
C PRO A 242 17.56 23.48 -16.23
N PRO A 243 16.88 22.68 -15.39
CA PRO A 243 16.96 21.23 -15.40
C PRO A 243 16.69 20.61 -16.78
N GLU A 244 15.82 21.26 -17.56
CA GLU A 244 15.42 20.85 -18.91
C GLU A 244 16.53 20.99 -19.96
N SER A 245 17.59 21.76 -19.65
CA SER A 245 18.75 21.96 -20.52
C SER A 245 19.87 20.94 -20.32
N ILE A 246 19.72 20.03 -19.35
CA ILE A 246 20.73 19.04 -18.99
C ILE A 246 20.48 17.76 -19.80
N ASN A 247 21.40 17.42 -20.70
CA ASN A 247 21.35 16.15 -21.44
C ASN A 247 21.47 14.97 -20.46
N LEU A 248 20.46 14.10 -20.46
CA LEU A 248 20.48 12.82 -19.77
C LEU A 248 21.18 11.81 -20.68
N PHE A 249 22.33 11.29 -20.26
CA PHE A 249 22.94 10.16 -20.96
C PHE A 249 22.37 8.87 -20.38
N LEU A 250 21.70 8.09 -21.22
CA LEU A 250 21.22 6.78 -20.82
C LEU A 250 22.38 5.77 -20.88
N PRO A 251 22.38 4.71 -20.05
CA PRO A 251 23.39 3.66 -20.13
C PRO A 251 23.54 3.03 -21.54
N SER A 252 22.49 3.09 -22.36
CA SER A 252 22.49 2.67 -23.77
C SER A 252 23.38 3.54 -24.67
N ASP A 253 23.58 4.82 -24.33
CA ASP A 253 24.30 5.77 -25.17
C ASP A 253 25.82 5.58 -25.08
N ALA A 254 26.31 4.96 -23.99
CA ALA A 254 27.71 4.63 -23.79
C ALA A 254 28.20 3.46 -24.67
N LEU A 255 27.29 2.67 -25.24
CA LEU A 255 27.61 1.50 -26.08
C LEU A 255 27.81 1.85 -27.57
N LEU A 256 27.60 3.10 -27.97
CA LEU A 256 27.65 3.53 -29.37
C LEU A 256 29.00 4.13 -29.82
N VAL A 257 30.02 4.15 -28.94
CA VAL A 257 31.33 4.80 -29.24
C VAL A 257 32.46 3.78 -29.49
N SER A 258 32.15 2.47 -29.59
CA SER A 258 33.12 1.45 -29.98
C SER A 258 32.89 0.95 -31.41
N HIS A 259 33.18 1.80 -32.41
CA HIS A 259 33.47 1.38 -33.79
C HIS A 259 34.41 2.37 -34.47
#